data_AF-A0A1F5DMN6-F1
#
_entry.id   AF-A0A1F5DMN6-F1
#
_cell.length_a   1.000
_cell.length_b   1.000
_cell.length_c   1.000
_cell.angle_alpha   90.00
_cell.angle_beta   90.00
_cell.angle_gamma   90.00
#
_symmetry.space_group_name_H-M   'P 1'
#
loop_
_entity.id
_entity.type
_entity.pdbx_description
1 polymer ?
#
loop_
_entity_poly.entity_id
_entity_poly.type
_entity_poly.pdbx_seq_one_letter_code
_entity_poly.pdbx_strand_id
1 'polypeptide(L)'
;MVPLSGKRHRLYDSEIPEVIRGLRLRLIQLLVEKNELEKAQIILNCMHRLLEDKPGRPKYPEFSWDYLTYVVDVDEEDLLRRSP
;
A
#
# COMPACT_ATOMS: atom_id res chain seq x y z
N MET A 1 1.22 28.98 0.27
CA MET A 1 0.44 28.20 -0.71
C MET A 1 1.41 27.53 -1.65
N VAL A 2 1.62 26.21 -1.54
CA VAL A 2 2.49 25.47 -2.45
C VAL A 2 1.68 25.16 -3.71
N PRO A 3 2.15 25.51 -4.91
CA PRO A 3 1.41 25.21 -6.12
C PRO A 3 1.43 23.69 -6.34
N LEU A 4 0.25 23.07 -6.32
CA LEU A 4 0.05 21.69 -6.75
C LEU A 4 0.22 21.62 -8.28
N SER A 5 1.46 21.75 -8.77
CA SER A 5 1.79 21.36 -10.14
C SER A 5 1.74 19.84 -10.18
N GLY A 6 0.56 19.29 -10.46
CA GLY A 6 0.30 17.85 -10.58
C GLY A 6 0.96 17.23 -11.81
N LYS A 7 2.28 17.38 -11.95
CA LYS A 7 3.06 16.59 -12.90
C LYS A 7 3.00 15.14 -12.42
N ARG A 8 2.35 14.28 -13.21
CA ARG A 8 2.34 12.84 -12.98
C ARG A 8 3.78 12.36 -13.01
N HIS A 9 4.34 12.06 -11.84
CA HIS A 9 5.66 11.47 -11.72
C HIS A 9 5.57 10.02 -12.18
N ARG A 10 6.40 9.65 -13.16
CA ARG A 10 6.56 8.25 -13.58
C ARG A 10 7.61 7.65 -12.65
N LEU A 11 7.25 6.56 -11.98
CA LEU A 11 8.19 5.79 -11.18
C LEU A 11 9.14 5.03 -12.09
N TYR A 12 10.43 5.06 -11.76
CA TYR A 12 11.43 4.17 -12.33
C TYR A 12 11.41 2.82 -11.61
N ASP A 13 11.78 1.74 -12.29
CA ASP A 13 11.76 0.38 -11.71
C ASP A 13 12.57 0.28 -10.41
N SER A 14 13.66 1.05 -10.31
CA SER A 14 14.49 1.14 -9.11
C SER A 14 13.80 1.78 -7.90
N GLU A 15 12.78 2.60 -8.12
CA GLU A 15 12.03 3.31 -7.06
C GLU A 15 10.83 2.48 -6.56
N ILE A 16 10.34 1.52 -7.36
CA ILE A 16 9.16 0.71 -7.04
C ILE A 16 9.29 0.02 -5.67
N PRO A 17 10.42 -0.62 -5.30
CA PRO A 17 10.56 -1.24 -3.99
C PRO A 17 10.41 -0.25 -2.82
N GLU A 18 10.98 0.95 -2.94
CA GLU A 18 10.89 1.96 -1.90
C GLU A 18 9.48 2.54 -1.77
N VAL A 19 8.80 2.74 -2.91
CA VAL A 19 7.39 3.18 -2.92
C VAL A 19 6.49 2.13 -2.31
N ILE A 20 6.64 0.85 -2.65
CA ILE A 20 5.88 -0.25 -2.04
C ILE A 20 6.10 -0.28 -0.53
N ARG A 21 7.35 -0.15 -0.08
CA ARG A 21 7.67 -0.08 1.37
C ARG A 21 6.99 1.12 2.05
N GLY A 22 7.03 2.31 1.45
CA GLY A 22 6.37 3.50 1.98
C GLY A 22 4.85 3.36 2.07
N LEU A 23 4.23 2.81 1.01
CA LEU A 23 2.81 2.51 0.96
C LEU A 23 2.42 1.50 2.05
N ARG A 24 3.20 0.44 2.25
CA ARG A 24 2.97 -0.57 3.30
C ARG A 24 3.04 0.04 4.70
N LEU A 25 4.05 0.85 5.00
CA LEU A 25 4.15 1.53 6.30
C LEU A 25 2.96 2.45 6.56
N ARG A 26 2.53 3.21 5.54
CA ARG A 26 1.36 4.07 5.67
C ARG A 26 0.07 3.27 5.85
N LEU A 27 -0.06 2.13 5.17
CA LEU A 27 -1.19 1.22 5.34
C LEU A 27 -1.25 0.74 6.79
N ILE A 28 -0.16 0.18 7.33
CA ILE A 28 -0.08 -0.29 8.72
C ILE A 28 -0.47 0.82 9.69
N GLN A 29 0.02 2.05 9.49
CA GLN A 29 -0.36 3.19 10.32
C GLN A 29 -1.88 3.44 10.30
N LEU A 30 -2.51 3.47 9.12
CA LEU A 30 -3.96 3.65 8.98
C LEU A 30 -4.75 2.53 9.65
N LEU A 31 -4.24 1.29 9.60
CA LEU A 31 -4.87 0.13 10.24
C LEU A 31 -4.79 0.20 11.76
N VAL A 32 -3.62 0.54 12.31
CA VAL A 32 -3.42 0.72 13.76
C VAL A 32 -4.29 1.85 14.29
N GLU A 33 -4.35 2.97 13.57
CA GLU A 33 -5.18 4.12 13.93
C GLU A 33 -6.69 3.86 13.69
N LYS A 34 -7.05 2.74 13.04
CA LYS A 34 -8.42 2.39 12.61
C LYS A 34 -9.15 3.54 11.92
N ASN A 35 -8.44 4.30 11.11
CA ASN A 35 -8.91 5.56 10.54
C ASN A 35 -8.83 5.56 9.00
N GLU A 36 -9.75 6.28 8.35
CA GLU A 36 -9.75 6.55 6.90
C GLU A 36 -9.69 5.30 6.00
N LEU A 37 -10.70 4.43 6.10
CA LEU A 37 -10.85 3.19 5.31
C LEU A 37 -10.66 3.39 3.80
N GLU A 38 -11.16 4.49 3.25
CA GLU A 38 -11.01 4.82 1.83
C GLU A 38 -9.54 4.97 1.42
N LYS A 39 -8.71 5.57 2.29
CA LYS A 39 -7.28 5.75 2.01
C LYS A 39 -6.52 4.42 2.12
N ALA A 40 -6.89 3.57 3.07
CA ALA A 40 -6.33 2.22 3.17
C ALA A 40 -6.61 1.42 1.89
N GLN A 41 -7.84 1.46 1.37
CA GLN A 41 -8.19 0.80 0.11
C GLN A 41 -7.41 1.35 -1.09
N ILE A 42 -7.24 2.67 -1.18
CA ILE A 42 -6.46 3.29 -2.26
C ILE A 42 -5.01 2.80 -2.24
N ILE A 43 -4.38 2.79 -1.06
CA ILE A 43 -3.00 2.33 -0.89
C ILE A 43 -2.87 0.86 -1.29
N LEU A 44 -3.81 0.02 -0.87
CA LEU A 44 -3.86 -1.39 -1.21
C LEU A 44 -3.95 -1.59 -2.74
N ASN A 45 -4.87 -0.88 -3.40
CA ASN A 45 -5.00 -0.92 -4.86
C ASN A 45 -3.71 -0.48 -5.57
N CYS A 46 -3.03 0.55 -5.04
CA CYS A 46 -1.73 0.98 -5.56
C CYS A 46 -0.67 -0.11 -5.44
N MET A 47 -0.54 -0.75 -4.27
CA MET A 47 0.41 -1.84 -4.07
C MET A 47 0.13 -3.03 -5.00
N HIS A 48 -1.14 -3.43 -5.15
CA HIS A 48 -1.52 -4.48 -6.11
C HIS A 48 -1.08 -4.16 -7.53
N ARG A 49 -1.29 -2.93 -8.00
CA ARG A 49 -0.85 -2.54 -9.34
C ARG A 49 0.66 -2.60 -9.50
N LEU A 50 1.41 -2.21 -8.48
CA LEU A 50 2.87 -2.20 -8.52
C LEU A 50 3.45 -3.63 -8.46
N LEU A 51 2.78 -4.58 -7.83
CA LEU A 51 3.24 -5.96 -7.67
C LEU A 51 2.76 -6.90 -8.78
N GLU A 52 1.53 -6.74 -9.25
CA GLU A 52 0.83 -7.69 -10.14
C GLU A 52 0.71 -7.18 -11.57
N ASP A 53 1.60 -6.30 -12.04
CA ASP A 53 1.49 -5.60 -13.33
C ASP A 53 1.38 -6.58 -14.52
N LYS A 54 0.15 -7.03 -14.76
CA LYS A 54 -0.25 -7.98 -15.80
C LYS A 54 -1.07 -7.20 -16.82
N PRO A 55 -0.92 -7.50 -18.12
CA PRO A 55 -1.70 -6.84 -19.16
C PRO A 55 -3.20 -7.08 -18.91
N GLY A 56 -3.95 -6.00 -18.66
CA GLY A 56 -5.39 -6.02 -18.40
C GLY A 56 -5.85 -4.94 -17.42
N ARG A 57 -7.17 -4.86 -17.16
CA ARG A 57 -7.70 -4.05 -16.05
C ARG A 57 -7.41 -4.81 -14.75
N PRO A 58 -6.66 -4.24 -13.79
CA PRO A 58 -6.44 -4.91 -12.51
C PRO A 58 -7.79 -5.20 -11.86
N LYS A 59 -8.03 -6.47 -11.52
CA LYS A 59 -9.14 -6.85 -10.66
C LYS A 59 -8.66 -6.71 -9.24
N TYR A 60 -9.23 -5.76 -8.51
CA TYR A 60 -8.95 -5.61 -7.10
C TYR A 60 -9.86 -6.55 -6.32
N PRO A 61 -9.33 -7.28 -5.33
CA PRO A 61 -10.17 -7.94 -4.34
C PRO A 61 -11.04 -6.91 -3.62
N GLU A 62 -12.21 -7.36 -3.15
CA GLU A 62 -13.05 -6.51 -2.31
C GLU A 62 -12.30 -6.14 -1.03
N PHE A 63 -12.40 -4.87 -0.64
CA PHE A 63 -11.80 -4.38 0.59
C PHE A 63 -12.46 -5.02 1.81
N SER A 64 -11.68 -5.68 2.66
CA SER A 64 -12.12 -6.10 3.98
C SER A 64 -10.96 -6.12 4.98
N TRP A 65 -11.28 -6.12 6.27
CA TRP A 65 -10.27 -6.27 7.32
C TRP A 65 -9.58 -7.63 7.25
N ASP A 66 -10.33 -8.71 6.97
CA ASP A 66 -9.78 -10.05 6.80
C ASP A 66 -8.76 -10.10 5.65
N TYR A 67 -9.01 -9.33 4.59
CA TYR A 67 -8.09 -9.20 3.46
C TYR A 67 -6.79 -8.50 3.85
N LEU A 68 -6.86 -7.44 4.65
CA LEU A 68 -5.70 -6.71 5.12
C LEU A 68 -4.83 -7.54 6.04
N THR A 69 -5.44 -8.28 6.97
CA THR A 69 -4.72 -9.21 7.85
C THR A 69 -3.93 -10.21 7.00
N TYR A 70 -4.55 -10.81 5.98
CA TYR A 70 -3.88 -11.74 5.06
C TYR A 70 -2.70 -11.10 4.28
N VAL A 71 -2.87 -9.89 3.74
CA VAL A 71 -1.82 -9.21 2.94
C VAL A 71 -0.67 -8.70 3.80
N VAL A 72 -0.95 -8.30 5.04
CA VAL A 72 0.05 -7.77 5.97
C VAL A 72 0.76 -8.91 6.73
N ASP A 73 0.07 -10.03 7.01
CA ASP A 73 0.60 -11.22 7.71
C ASP A 73 1.71 -11.96 6.97
N VAL A 74 1.81 -11.83 5.65
CA VAL A 74 2.94 -12.39 4.87
C VAL A 74 4.29 -11.80 5.33
N ASP A 75 4.25 -10.83 6.23
CA ASP A 75 5.30 -9.85 6.43
C ASP A 75 5.30 -9.30 7.90
N GLU A 76 4.40 -9.80 8.78
CA GLU A 76 4.28 -9.40 10.20
C GLU A 76 5.28 -10.07 11.15
N GLU A 77 5.78 -11.27 10.84
CA GLU A 77 6.72 -11.99 11.73
C GLU A 77 8.00 -11.18 12.04
N ASP A 78 8.37 -10.24 11.18
CA ASP A 78 9.53 -9.36 11.37
C ASP A 78 9.18 -8.01 12.04
N LEU A 79 7.94 -7.54 11.93
CA LEU A 79 7.47 -6.29 12.54
C LEU A 79 7.19 -6.47 14.04
N LEU A 80 6.64 -7.62 14.44
CA LEU A 80 6.40 -7.95 15.85
C LEU A 80 7.69 -8.31 16.61
N ARG A 81 8.75 -8.74 15.93
CA ARG A 81 10.08 -9.00 16.54
C ARG A 81 10.86 -7.74 16.91
N ARG A 82 10.45 -6.56 16.44
CA ARG A 82 11.16 -5.29 16.64
C ARG A 82 10.38 -4.23 17.42
N SER A 83 9.16 -4.54 17.86
CA SER A 83 8.47 -3.72 18.85
C SER A 83 9.03 -4.03 20.24
N PRO A 84 9.59 -3.05 20.97
CA PRO A 84 10.10 -3.25 22.33
C PRO A 84 9.00 -3.59 23.34
#